data_AF-A0A7R7B3U5-F1
#
_entry.id   AF-A0A7R7B3U5-F1
#
_cell.length_a   1.000
_cell.length_b   1.000
_cell.length_c   1.000
_cell.angle_alpha   90.00
_cell.angle_beta   90.00
_cell.angle_gamma   90.00
#
_symmetry.space_group_name_H-M   'P 1'
#
loop_
_entity.id
_entity.type
_entity.pdbx_description
1 polymer ?
#
loop_
_entity_poly.entity_id
_entity_poly.type
_entity_poly.pdbx_seq_one_letter_code
_entity_poly.pdbx_strand_id
1 'polypeptide(L)'
;MTTRTAAESRADYEQVMGVELGGIYAELVQELCSIYLVWGQYRILFGTTEARVDLLNQASGSFFRIVQDSLFDRVLLSISRMTDRPSIGPHQTLTVQRIAGLIPDAAFADTVRAKVGLALKAEEFCRDWRNNRIGHNNLEHRLNPSAKPLKDATRLKVDEALAAISNVLNALSSHYLDSETAFEHILPLHPDAEGLLYVIHDGVRAQDERRKKLEVGDFNIDDYPHGL
;
A
#
# COMPACT_ATOMS: atom_id res chain seq x y z
N MET A 1 6.39 20.91 17.13
CA MET A 1 6.52 19.61 16.45
C MET A 1 7.99 19.47 16.05
N THR A 2 8.78 18.70 16.78
CA THR A 2 10.17 18.42 16.41
C THR A 2 10.17 17.33 15.35
N THR A 3 10.51 17.67 14.11
CA THR A 3 10.75 16.69 13.04
C THR A 3 11.98 15.88 13.40
N ARG A 4 11.83 14.56 13.53
CA ARG A 4 12.92 13.59 13.64
C ARG A 4 13.18 12.96 12.28
N THR A 5 14.44 12.72 11.97
CA THR A 5 14.87 11.94 10.81
C THR A 5 14.64 10.44 11.05
N ALA A 6 14.63 9.64 9.97
CA ALA A 6 14.52 8.19 10.09
C ALA A 6 15.66 7.56 10.91
N ALA A 7 16.87 8.13 10.82
CA ALA A 7 18.04 7.69 11.58
C ALA A 7 17.90 7.98 13.09
N GLU A 8 17.37 9.15 13.46
CA GLU A 8 17.10 9.50 14.85
C GLU A 8 16.02 8.59 15.45
N SER A 9 14.90 8.39 14.74
CA SER A 9 13.85 7.46 15.20
C SER A 9 14.38 6.04 15.37
N ARG A 10 15.25 5.58 14.46
CA ARG A 10 15.88 4.25 14.59
C ARG A 10 16.77 4.16 15.82
N ALA A 11 17.60 5.16 16.09
CA ALA A 11 18.46 5.18 17.27
C ALA A 11 17.64 5.13 18.56
N ASP A 12 16.53 5.86 18.64
CA ASP A 12 15.61 5.82 19.78
C ASP A 12 15.04 4.39 19.98
N TYR A 13 14.61 3.73 18.90
CA TYR A 13 14.09 2.36 18.98
C TYR A 13 15.16 1.35 19.41
N GLU A 14 16.37 1.45 18.88
CA GLU A 14 17.49 0.59 19.28
C GLU A 14 17.87 0.79 20.76
N GLN A 15 17.74 2.02 21.28
CA GLN A 15 17.98 2.33 22.68
C GLN A 15 16.96 1.67 23.62
N VAL A 16 15.67 1.69 23.28
CA VAL A 16 14.59 1.21 24.17
C VAL A 16 14.23 -0.26 23.99
N MET A 17 14.39 -0.82 22.78
CA MET A 17 14.03 -2.19 22.44
C MET A 17 15.26 -3.12 22.36
N GLY A 18 16.47 -2.56 22.37
CA GLY A 18 17.71 -3.25 22.03
C GLY A 18 18.01 -3.20 20.53
N VAL A 19 19.30 -3.32 20.17
CA VAL A 19 19.81 -3.07 18.80
C VAL A 19 19.10 -3.92 17.74
N GLU A 20 18.93 -5.22 17.98
CA GLU A 20 18.34 -6.11 16.98
C GLU A 20 16.84 -5.86 16.80
N LEU A 21 16.07 -5.86 17.89
CA LEU A 21 14.63 -5.66 17.86
C LEU A 21 14.27 -4.24 17.38
N GLY A 22 14.94 -3.22 17.92
CA GLY A 22 14.73 -1.82 17.53
C GLY A 22 15.08 -1.56 16.07
N GLY A 23 16.16 -2.14 15.57
CA GLY A 23 16.53 -2.05 14.15
C GLY A 23 15.49 -2.69 13.23
N ILE A 24 15.02 -3.91 13.55
CA ILE A 24 13.95 -4.57 12.79
C ILE A 24 12.64 -3.78 12.85
N TYR A 25 12.28 -3.28 14.03
CA TYR A 25 11.09 -2.46 14.23
C TYR A 25 11.12 -1.19 13.37
N ALA A 26 12.26 -0.48 13.35
CA ALA A 26 12.45 0.71 12.54
C ALA A 26 12.16 0.47 11.05
N GLU A 27 12.72 -0.60 10.48
CA GLU A 27 12.53 -0.94 9.07
C GLU A 27 11.09 -1.38 8.77
N LEU A 28 10.45 -2.14 9.68
CA LEU A 28 9.05 -2.54 9.52
C LEU A 28 8.09 -1.34 9.57
N VAL A 29 8.36 -0.35 10.42
CA VAL A 29 7.60 0.91 10.48
C VAL A 29 7.72 1.66 9.15
N GLN A 30 8.92 1.78 8.59
CA GLN A 30 9.13 2.44 7.30
C GLN A 30 8.41 1.72 6.16
N GLU A 31 8.50 0.39 6.10
CA GLU A 31 7.79 -0.41 5.09
C GLU A 31 6.28 -0.22 5.22
N LEU A 32 5.71 -0.32 6.44
CA LEU A 32 4.28 -0.12 6.65
C LEU A 32 3.83 1.28 6.23
N CYS A 33 4.61 2.31 6.57
CA CYS A 33 4.35 3.68 6.14
C CYS A 33 4.34 3.80 4.61
N SER A 34 5.31 3.19 3.93
CA SER A 34 5.34 3.16 2.47
C SER A 34 4.12 2.45 1.86
N ILE A 35 3.62 1.38 2.49
CA ILE A 35 2.43 0.68 2.00
C ILE A 35 1.18 1.55 2.14
N TYR A 36 0.99 2.19 3.31
CA TYR A 36 -0.14 3.09 3.52
C TYR A 36 -0.11 4.30 2.59
N LEU A 37 1.06 4.84 2.27
CA LEU A 37 1.19 5.90 1.27
C LEU A 37 0.65 5.45 -0.10
N VAL A 38 1.13 4.31 -0.62
CA VAL A 38 0.69 3.75 -1.91
C VAL A 38 -0.81 3.42 -1.88
N TRP A 39 -1.27 2.81 -0.79
CA TRP A 39 -2.68 2.48 -0.61
C TRP A 39 -3.57 3.72 -0.55
N GLY A 40 -3.11 4.78 0.10
CA GLY A 40 -3.77 6.09 0.12
C GLY A 40 -3.98 6.64 -1.29
N GLN A 41 -2.94 6.62 -2.13
CA GLN A 41 -3.05 7.05 -3.54
C GLN A 41 -4.07 6.20 -4.32
N TYR A 42 -4.03 4.87 -4.14
CA TYR A 42 -5.01 3.97 -4.76
C TYR A 42 -6.45 4.32 -4.35
N ARG A 43 -6.69 4.55 -3.05
CA ARG A 43 -8.02 4.90 -2.56
C ARG A 43 -8.51 6.24 -3.09
N ILE A 44 -7.63 7.24 -3.19
CA ILE A 44 -7.98 8.57 -3.70
C ILE A 44 -8.45 8.48 -5.16
N LEU A 45 -7.72 7.73 -6.00
CA LEU A 45 -8.02 7.60 -7.43
C LEU A 45 -9.20 6.68 -7.72
N PHE A 46 -9.26 5.52 -7.05
CA PHE A 46 -10.14 4.41 -7.45
C PHE A 46 -11.14 3.98 -6.37
N GLY A 47 -11.07 4.57 -5.17
CA GLY A 47 -11.80 4.09 -3.99
C GLY A 47 -12.91 5.00 -3.46
N THR A 48 -12.99 6.27 -3.87
CA THR A 48 -13.93 7.21 -3.23
C THR A 48 -15.26 7.31 -3.96
N THR A 49 -15.27 7.63 -5.25
CA THR A 49 -16.49 7.92 -6.01
C THR A 49 -16.42 7.41 -7.44
N GLU A 50 -17.54 6.95 -7.99
CA GLU A 50 -17.69 6.55 -9.40
C GLU A 50 -17.27 7.68 -10.36
N ALA A 51 -17.67 8.92 -10.07
CA ALA A 51 -17.31 10.10 -10.87
C ALA A 51 -15.80 10.32 -11.05
N ARG A 52 -14.97 9.94 -10.06
CA ARG A 52 -13.50 10.00 -10.20
C ARG A 52 -13.00 8.93 -11.16
N VAL A 53 -13.55 7.72 -11.07
CA VAL A 53 -13.21 6.62 -11.98
C VAL A 53 -13.64 6.96 -13.40
N ASP A 54 -14.82 7.56 -13.58
CA ASP A 54 -15.30 8.02 -14.88
C ASP A 54 -14.42 9.10 -15.49
N LEU A 55 -13.99 10.07 -14.67
CA LEU A 55 -13.05 11.10 -15.12
C LEU A 55 -11.73 10.49 -15.61
N LEU A 56 -11.16 9.54 -14.85
CA LEU A 56 -9.92 8.86 -15.24
C LEU A 56 -10.11 8.02 -16.52
N ASN A 57 -11.27 7.36 -16.66
CA ASN A 57 -11.62 6.61 -17.85
C ASN A 57 -11.74 7.50 -19.09
N GLN A 58 -12.40 8.66 -18.95
CA GLN A 58 -12.56 9.66 -20.01
C GLN A 58 -11.20 10.25 -20.43
N ALA A 59 -10.33 10.53 -19.46
CA ALA A 59 -9.03 11.12 -19.72
C ALA A 59 -8.06 10.15 -20.41
N SER A 60 -7.90 8.95 -19.86
CA SER A 60 -6.97 7.93 -20.38
C SER A 60 -7.20 6.56 -19.75
N GLY A 61 -8.38 5.97 -19.96
CA GLY A 61 -8.80 4.74 -19.27
C GLY A 61 -7.82 3.57 -19.35
N SER A 62 -7.22 3.30 -20.51
CA SER A 62 -6.24 2.20 -20.63
C SER A 62 -4.99 2.41 -19.77
N PHE A 63 -4.51 3.66 -19.65
CA PHE A 63 -3.38 3.99 -18.78
C PHE A 63 -3.77 3.85 -17.31
N PHE A 64 -4.92 4.41 -16.91
CA PHE A 64 -5.36 4.33 -15.51
C PHE A 64 -5.72 2.90 -15.08
N ARG A 65 -6.10 2.03 -16.02
CA ARG A 65 -6.20 0.60 -15.75
C ARG A 65 -4.86 -0.02 -15.34
N ILE A 66 -3.79 0.29 -16.08
CA ILE A 66 -2.43 -0.18 -15.76
C ILE A 66 -2.01 0.35 -14.39
N VAL A 67 -2.26 1.63 -14.10
CA VAL A 67 -1.95 2.24 -12.80
C VAL A 67 -2.73 1.57 -11.67
N GLN A 68 -4.04 1.36 -11.86
CA GLN A 68 -4.89 0.70 -10.87
C GLN A 68 -4.38 -0.70 -10.53
N ASP A 69 -4.12 -1.53 -11.54
CA ASP A 69 -3.62 -2.90 -11.36
C ASP A 69 -2.23 -2.89 -10.69
N SER A 70 -1.34 -1.99 -11.10
CA SER A 70 0.03 -1.89 -10.57
C SER A 70 0.06 -1.47 -9.10
N LEU A 71 -0.74 -0.48 -8.71
CA LEU A 71 -0.82 -0.01 -7.32
C LEU A 71 -1.43 -1.09 -6.42
N PHE A 72 -2.51 -1.74 -6.89
CA PHE A 72 -3.16 -2.80 -6.11
C PHE A 72 -2.24 -4.00 -5.90
N ASP A 73 -1.61 -4.50 -6.97
CA ASP A 73 -0.67 -5.62 -6.88
C ASP A 73 0.54 -5.31 -6.00
N ARG A 74 1.06 -4.07 -6.07
CA ARG A 74 2.14 -3.61 -5.19
C ARG A 74 1.73 -3.67 -3.71
N VAL A 75 0.52 -3.25 -3.36
CA VAL A 75 0.03 -3.29 -1.98
C VAL A 75 -0.10 -4.73 -1.51
N LEU A 76 -0.74 -5.62 -2.29
CA LEU A 76 -0.87 -7.03 -1.93
C LEU A 76 0.49 -7.71 -1.74
N LEU A 77 1.42 -7.49 -2.67
CA LEU A 77 2.75 -8.06 -2.58
C LEU A 77 3.52 -7.55 -1.36
N SER A 78 3.38 -6.28 -1.01
CA SER A 78 4.08 -5.68 0.14
C SER A 78 3.53 -6.19 1.47
N ILE A 79 2.21 -6.33 1.60
CA ILE A 79 1.57 -6.99 2.74
C ILE A 79 2.14 -8.41 2.91
N SER A 80 2.15 -9.22 1.85
CA SER A 80 2.68 -10.59 1.93
C SER A 80 4.17 -10.66 2.22
N ARG A 81 4.97 -9.64 1.90
CA ARG A 81 6.40 -9.57 2.29
C ARG A 81 6.54 -9.28 3.78
N MET A 82 5.78 -8.33 4.31
CA MET A 82 5.79 -7.98 5.74
C MET A 82 5.38 -9.14 6.65
N THR A 83 4.60 -10.07 6.14
CA THR A 83 4.10 -11.24 6.87
C THR A 83 4.70 -12.55 6.39
N ASP A 84 5.74 -12.54 5.56
CA ASP A 84 6.34 -13.79 5.06
C ASP A 84 7.09 -14.55 6.15
N ARG A 85 7.49 -15.78 5.83
CA ARG A 85 8.35 -16.60 6.69
C ARG A 85 9.64 -15.86 7.03
N PRO A 86 10.17 -16.02 8.26
CA PRO A 86 11.40 -15.37 8.67
C PRO A 86 12.54 -15.70 7.72
N SER A 87 12.69 -16.92 7.23
CA SER A 87 13.79 -17.28 6.32
C SER A 87 13.29 -17.95 5.03
N ILE A 88 14.02 -17.69 3.94
CA ILE A 88 13.84 -18.36 2.65
C ILE A 88 15.20 -18.91 2.23
N GLY A 89 15.36 -20.23 2.34
CA GLY A 89 16.67 -20.87 2.17
C GLY A 89 17.70 -20.29 3.16
N PRO A 90 18.87 -19.82 2.70
CA PRO A 90 19.88 -19.22 3.57
C PRO A 90 19.58 -17.76 3.94
N HIS A 91 18.61 -17.11 3.28
CA HIS A 91 18.36 -15.68 3.44
C HIS A 91 17.38 -15.39 4.57
N GLN A 92 17.66 -14.34 5.33
CA GLN A 92 16.78 -13.81 6.37
C GLN A 92 15.88 -12.73 5.75
N THR A 93 14.57 -12.80 6.01
CA THR A 93 13.54 -11.88 5.56
C THR A 93 13.17 -10.89 6.67
N LEU A 94 12.99 -9.61 6.33
CA LEU A 94 12.35 -8.64 7.22
C LEU A 94 10.84 -8.91 7.30
N THR A 95 10.36 -9.38 8.46
CA THR A 95 8.95 -9.79 8.66
C THR A 95 8.52 -9.62 10.11
N VAL A 96 7.25 -9.33 10.32
CA VAL A 96 6.65 -9.26 11.66
C VAL A 96 6.72 -10.60 12.41
N GLN A 97 6.85 -11.72 11.69
CA GLN A 97 6.97 -13.04 12.32
C GLN A 97 8.22 -13.20 13.20
N ARG A 98 9.25 -12.38 13.01
CA ARG A 98 10.49 -12.43 13.80
C ARG A 98 10.33 -11.81 15.18
N ILE A 99 9.45 -10.83 15.31
CA ILE A 99 9.43 -9.89 16.44
C ILE A 99 9.26 -10.64 17.76
N ALA A 100 8.30 -11.55 17.86
CA ALA A 100 8.00 -12.27 19.10
C ALA A 100 9.19 -13.09 19.63
N GLY A 101 10.10 -13.55 18.75
CA GLY A 101 11.29 -14.32 19.14
C GLY A 101 12.40 -13.46 19.75
N LEU A 102 12.33 -12.14 19.61
CA LEU A 102 13.32 -11.18 20.10
C LEU A 102 12.88 -10.46 21.37
N ILE A 103 11.66 -10.70 21.84
CA ILE A 103 11.12 -10.07 23.06
C ILE A 103 11.52 -10.90 24.29
N PRO A 104 12.24 -10.34 25.27
CA PRO A 104 12.64 -11.07 26.47
C PRO A 104 11.49 -11.43 27.42
N ASP A 105 10.47 -10.58 27.52
CA ASP A 105 9.28 -10.83 28.33
C ASP A 105 8.36 -11.84 27.62
N ALA A 106 8.26 -13.05 28.19
CA ALA A 106 7.46 -14.13 27.62
C ALA A 106 5.96 -13.80 27.49
N ALA A 107 5.38 -13.09 28.47
CA ALA A 107 3.95 -12.77 28.45
C ALA A 107 3.64 -11.76 27.33
N PHE A 108 4.52 -10.76 27.17
CA PHE A 108 4.40 -9.80 26.08
C PHE A 108 4.71 -10.45 24.72
N ALA A 109 5.72 -11.31 24.64
CA ALA A 109 6.05 -12.08 23.43
C ALA A 109 4.85 -12.91 22.93
N ASP A 110 4.12 -13.57 23.83
CA ASP A 110 2.92 -14.35 23.47
C ASP A 110 1.78 -13.45 22.99
N THR A 111 1.61 -12.27 23.59
CA THR A 111 0.65 -11.26 23.13
C THR A 111 0.98 -10.81 21.69
N VAL A 112 2.24 -10.53 21.40
CA VAL A 112 2.69 -10.17 20.05
C VAL A 112 2.52 -11.33 19.08
N ARG A 113 2.83 -12.57 19.48
CA ARG A 113 2.64 -13.78 18.67
C ARG A 113 1.19 -13.97 18.27
N ALA A 114 0.24 -13.73 19.18
CA ALA A 114 -1.18 -13.79 18.88
C ALA A 114 -1.59 -12.76 17.82
N LYS A 115 -1.10 -11.51 17.93
CA LYS A 115 -1.36 -10.45 16.94
C LYS A 115 -0.75 -10.77 15.57
N VAL A 116 0.46 -11.33 15.53
CA VAL A 116 1.08 -11.83 14.29
C VAL A 116 0.21 -12.92 13.66
N GLY A 117 -0.34 -13.85 14.47
CA GLY A 117 -1.27 -14.88 13.99
C GLY A 117 -2.52 -14.29 13.33
N LEU A 118 -3.07 -13.21 13.88
CA LEU A 118 -4.20 -12.49 13.27
C LEU A 118 -3.81 -11.83 11.94
N ALA A 119 -2.64 -11.20 11.86
CA ALA A 119 -2.13 -10.61 10.62
C ALA A 119 -1.92 -11.67 9.52
N LEU A 120 -1.36 -12.83 9.87
CA LEU A 120 -1.15 -13.94 8.94
C LEU A 120 -2.46 -14.52 8.38
N LYS A 121 -3.53 -14.48 9.18
CA LYS A 121 -4.87 -14.91 8.76
C LYS A 121 -5.53 -13.85 7.88
N ALA A 122 -5.41 -12.57 8.24
CA ALA A 122 -5.99 -11.47 7.48
C ALA A 122 -5.38 -11.37 6.07
N GLU A 123 -4.07 -11.59 5.92
CA GLU A 123 -3.39 -11.47 4.61
C GLU A 123 -3.49 -12.70 3.71
N GLU A 124 -4.16 -13.80 4.10
CA GLU A 124 -4.12 -15.04 3.32
C GLU A 124 -4.52 -14.87 1.84
N PHE A 125 -5.37 -13.90 1.53
CA PHE A 125 -5.72 -13.57 0.16
C PHE A 125 -4.56 -12.88 -0.58
N CYS A 126 -3.81 -11.98 0.06
CA CYS A 126 -2.58 -11.40 -0.50
C CYS A 126 -1.60 -12.50 -0.89
N ARG A 127 -1.39 -13.49 0.00
CA ARG A 127 -0.50 -14.63 -0.25
C ARG A 127 -0.93 -15.47 -1.44
N ASP A 128 -2.24 -15.72 -1.56
CA ASP A 128 -2.83 -16.43 -2.70
C ASP A 128 -2.57 -15.68 -4.02
N TRP A 129 -2.80 -14.37 -4.05
CA TRP A 129 -2.54 -13.53 -5.22
C TRP A 129 -1.05 -13.47 -5.57
N ARG A 130 -0.17 -13.35 -4.58
CA ARG A 130 1.28 -13.40 -4.80
C ARG A 130 1.70 -14.71 -5.45
N ASN A 131 1.26 -15.83 -4.90
CA ASN A 131 1.68 -17.14 -5.39
C ASN A 131 1.12 -17.44 -6.78
N ASN A 132 -0.11 -17.01 -7.07
CA ASN A 132 -0.80 -17.46 -8.27
C ASN A 132 -0.81 -16.45 -9.42
N ARG A 133 -0.68 -15.15 -9.14
CA ARG A 133 -0.81 -14.09 -10.16
C ARG A 133 0.39 -13.16 -10.24
N ILE A 134 0.85 -12.64 -9.11
CA ILE A 134 1.76 -11.47 -9.07
C ILE A 134 3.22 -11.88 -9.03
N GLY A 135 3.60 -12.71 -8.05
CA GLY A 135 4.99 -13.02 -7.74
C GLY A 135 5.52 -14.25 -8.45
N HIS A 136 4.81 -15.38 -8.35
CA HIS A 136 5.30 -16.65 -8.92
C HIS A 136 4.59 -17.05 -10.22
N ASN A 137 3.54 -16.32 -10.61
CA ASN A 137 2.82 -16.53 -11.87
C ASN A 137 2.48 -18.01 -12.14
N ASN A 138 1.76 -18.63 -11.20
CA ASN A 138 1.53 -20.08 -11.19
C ASN A 138 0.98 -20.60 -12.53
N LEU A 139 1.73 -21.52 -13.15
CA LEU A 139 1.44 -22.09 -14.46
C LEU A 139 0.08 -22.83 -14.49
N GLU A 140 -0.28 -23.55 -13.43
CA GLU A 140 -1.54 -24.27 -13.36
C GLU A 140 -2.73 -23.30 -13.44
N HIS A 141 -2.68 -22.20 -12.70
CA HIS A 141 -3.70 -21.14 -12.75
C HIS A 141 -3.77 -20.45 -14.12
N ARG A 142 -2.72 -20.49 -14.93
CA ARG A 142 -2.70 -19.89 -16.28
C ARG A 142 -3.24 -20.81 -17.37
N LEU A 143 -3.04 -22.12 -17.23
CA LEU A 143 -3.36 -23.09 -18.28
C LEU A 143 -4.63 -23.88 -18.03
N ASN A 144 -5.02 -24.11 -16.77
CA ASN A 144 -6.17 -24.94 -16.42
C ASN A 144 -7.45 -24.08 -16.30
N PRO A 145 -8.44 -24.23 -17.21
CA PRO A 145 -9.69 -23.48 -17.14
C PRO A 145 -10.54 -23.79 -15.90
N SER A 146 -10.29 -24.93 -15.25
CA SER A 146 -10.95 -25.38 -14.02
C SER A 146 -10.14 -25.09 -12.76
N ALA A 147 -9.04 -24.32 -12.87
CA ALA A 147 -8.28 -23.90 -11.71
C ALA A 147 -9.18 -23.15 -10.71
N LYS A 148 -8.94 -23.35 -9.42
CA LYS A 148 -9.67 -22.65 -8.38
C LYS A 148 -9.48 -21.13 -8.57
N PRO A 149 -10.55 -20.31 -8.52
CA PRO A 149 -10.41 -18.85 -8.55
C PRO A 149 -9.54 -18.35 -7.40
N LEU A 150 -8.83 -17.25 -7.64
CA LEU A 150 -8.11 -16.55 -6.58
C LEU A 150 -9.07 -16.14 -5.47
N LYS A 151 -8.59 -16.12 -4.22
CA LYS A 151 -9.36 -15.58 -3.09
C LYS A 151 -9.76 -14.13 -3.38
N ASP A 152 -10.99 -13.74 -3.06
CA ASP A 152 -11.43 -12.36 -3.28
C ASP A 152 -10.53 -11.36 -2.54
N ALA A 153 -9.95 -10.43 -3.30
CA ALA A 153 -9.15 -9.32 -2.80
C ALA A 153 -9.98 -8.04 -2.88
N THR A 154 -10.54 -7.61 -1.75
CA THR A 154 -11.38 -6.39 -1.67
C THR A 154 -10.63 -5.30 -0.92
N ARG A 155 -11.03 -4.04 -1.14
CA ARG A 155 -10.48 -2.89 -0.40
C ARG A 155 -10.61 -3.07 1.11
N LEU A 156 -11.76 -3.54 1.58
CA LEU A 156 -12.00 -3.85 2.99
C LEU A 156 -10.99 -4.88 3.54
N LYS A 157 -10.74 -5.96 2.81
CA LYS A 157 -9.75 -6.98 3.22
C LYS A 157 -8.32 -6.44 3.25
N VAL A 158 -7.99 -5.52 2.34
CA VAL A 158 -6.70 -4.81 2.35
C VAL A 158 -6.60 -3.92 3.59
N ASP A 159 -7.63 -3.14 3.91
CA ASP A 159 -7.68 -2.32 5.12
C ASP A 159 -7.55 -3.18 6.39
N GLU A 160 -8.26 -4.32 6.46
CA GLU A 160 -8.19 -5.27 7.58
C GLU A 160 -6.79 -5.88 7.74
N ALA A 161 -6.13 -6.26 6.65
CA ALA A 161 -4.77 -6.81 6.69
C ALA A 161 -3.75 -5.77 7.15
N LEU A 162 -3.83 -4.53 6.65
CA LEU A 162 -2.98 -3.43 7.08
C LEU A 162 -3.21 -3.06 8.54
N ALA A 163 -4.46 -3.01 8.99
CA ALA A 163 -4.80 -2.78 10.39
C ALA A 163 -4.24 -3.89 11.30
N ALA A 164 -4.31 -5.16 10.87
CA ALA A 164 -3.75 -6.26 11.63
C ALA A 164 -2.21 -6.17 11.77
N ILE A 165 -1.50 -5.75 10.73
CA ILE A 165 -0.05 -5.49 10.80
C ILE A 165 0.25 -4.27 11.69
N SER A 166 -0.54 -3.20 11.56
CA SER A 166 -0.43 -1.99 12.39
C SER A 166 -0.57 -2.33 13.87
N ASN A 167 -1.53 -3.20 14.22
CA ASN A 167 -1.73 -3.67 15.59
C ASN A 167 -0.53 -4.43 16.15
N VAL A 168 0.26 -5.13 15.31
CA VAL A 168 1.52 -5.76 15.76
C VAL A 168 2.53 -4.69 16.12
N LEU A 169 2.75 -3.71 15.23
CA LEU A 169 3.75 -2.66 15.47
C LEU A 169 3.34 -1.70 16.60
N ASN A 170 2.05 -1.38 16.71
CA ASN A 170 1.54 -0.56 17.81
C ASN A 170 1.64 -1.28 19.15
N ALA A 171 1.48 -2.61 19.20
CA ALA A 171 1.71 -3.33 20.47
C ALA A 171 3.14 -3.10 21.00
N LEU A 172 4.13 -3.00 20.10
CA LEU A 172 5.52 -2.72 20.48
C LEU A 172 5.70 -1.26 20.91
N SER A 173 5.18 -0.30 20.15
CA SER A 173 5.32 1.11 20.55
C SER A 173 4.57 1.40 21.85
N SER A 174 3.39 0.83 22.08
CA SER A 174 2.68 1.03 23.35
C SER A 174 3.48 0.47 24.52
N HIS A 175 4.15 -0.67 24.34
CA HIS A 175 4.94 -1.31 25.39
C HIS A 175 6.27 -0.59 25.67
N TYR A 176 7.04 -0.23 24.63
CA TYR A 176 8.40 0.31 24.78
C TYR A 176 8.49 1.84 24.73
N LEU A 177 7.49 2.49 24.12
CA LEU A 177 7.52 3.94 23.82
C LEU A 177 6.32 4.70 24.41
N ASP A 178 5.41 4.02 25.10
CA ASP A 178 4.16 4.59 25.63
C ASP A 178 3.39 5.42 24.59
N SER A 179 3.36 4.93 23.34
CA SER A 179 2.75 5.63 22.22
C SER A 179 2.26 4.69 21.13
N GLU A 180 1.34 5.17 20.29
CA GLU A 180 0.83 4.47 19.12
C GLU A 180 0.93 5.35 17.88
N THR A 181 1.06 4.71 16.71
CA THR A 181 1.05 5.40 15.43
C THR A 181 -0.24 5.08 14.67
N ALA A 182 -0.96 6.12 14.25
CA ALA A 182 -2.10 5.99 13.35
C ALA A 182 -1.61 5.95 11.89
N PHE A 183 -1.14 4.78 11.46
CA PHE A 183 -0.52 4.58 10.14
C PHE A 183 -1.49 4.87 8.98
N GLU A 184 -2.80 4.67 9.18
CA GLU A 184 -3.86 4.95 8.21
C GLU A 184 -4.04 6.45 7.90
N HIS A 185 -3.46 7.32 8.73
CA HIS A 185 -3.53 8.77 8.63
C HIS A 185 -2.21 9.42 8.18
N ILE A 186 -1.32 8.65 7.55
CA ILE A 186 -0.11 9.22 6.95
C ILE A 186 -0.52 10.23 5.87
N LEU A 187 -0.18 11.50 6.13
CA LEU A 187 -0.43 12.60 5.21
C LEU A 187 0.60 12.54 4.07
N PRO A 188 0.17 12.37 2.82
CA PRO A 188 1.08 12.53 1.69
C PRO A 188 1.56 13.98 1.60
N LEU A 189 2.81 14.17 1.18
CA LEU A 189 3.29 15.49 0.76
C LEU A 189 2.51 15.92 -0.49
N HIS A 190 1.85 17.07 -0.45
CA HIS A 190 1.15 17.62 -1.61
C HIS A 190 2.12 18.22 -2.63
N PRO A 191 1.80 18.16 -3.95
CA PRO A 191 0.60 17.58 -4.54
C PRO A 191 0.66 16.04 -4.65
N ASP A 192 -0.48 15.39 -4.40
CA ASP A 192 -0.67 13.94 -4.44
C ASP A 192 -1.70 13.54 -5.52
N ALA A 193 -2.26 12.34 -5.45
CA ALA A 193 -3.30 11.86 -6.36
C ALA A 193 -4.52 12.78 -6.48
N GLU A 194 -4.86 13.55 -5.45
CA GLU A 194 -5.97 14.50 -5.55
C GLU A 194 -5.60 15.72 -6.41
N GLY A 195 -4.36 16.19 -6.29
CA GLY A 195 -3.81 17.20 -7.20
C GLY A 195 -3.87 16.76 -8.67
N LEU A 196 -3.55 15.49 -8.94
CA LEU A 196 -3.65 14.91 -10.29
C LEU A 196 -5.10 14.92 -10.80
N LEU A 197 -6.08 14.61 -9.96
CA LEU A 197 -7.50 14.64 -10.33
C LEU A 197 -7.95 16.04 -10.75
N TYR A 198 -7.51 17.10 -10.06
CA TYR A 198 -7.83 18.48 -10.46
C TYR A 198 -7.26 18.81 -11.85
N VAL A 199 -6.00 18.45 -12.10
CA VAL A 199 -5.36 18.70 -13.40
C VAL A 199 -6.07 17.94 -14.53
N ILE A 200 -6.44 16.67 -14.28
CA ILE A 200 -7.16 15.86 -15.26
C ILE A 200 -8.57 16.42 -15.52
N HIS A 201 -9.28 16.80 -14.47
CA HIS A 201 -10.61 17.42 -14.58
C HIS A 201 -10.57 18.65 -15.50
N ASP A 202 -9.65 19.56 -15.23
CA ASP A 202 -9.52 20.79 -16.00
C ASP A 202 -9.07 20.52 -17.44
N GLY A 203 -8.18 19.54 -17.63
CA GLY A 203 -7.73 19.09 -18.95
C GLY A 203 -8.85 18.51 -19.81
N VAL A 204 -9.68 17.64 -19.23
CA VAL A 204 -10.86 17.05 -19.89
C VAL A 204 -11.88 18.12 -20.25
N ARG A 205 -12.18 19.05 -19.33
CA ARG A 205 -13.09 20.16 -19.61
C ARG A 205 -12.59 21.02 -20.77
N ALA A 206 -11.31 21.38 -20.77
CA ALA A 206 -10.71 22.15 -21.86
C ALA A 206 -10.74 21.39 -23.20
N GLN A 207 -10.58 20.06 -23.17
CA GLN A 207 -10.71 19.23 -24.37
C GLN A 207 -12.14 19.22 -24.91
N ASP A 208 -13.13 19.13 -24.04
CA ASP A 208 -14.55 19.18 -24.41
C ASP A 208 -14.94 20.54 -24.99
N GLU A 209 -14.44 21.64 -24.44
CA GLU A 209 -14.64 23.00 -24.97
C GLU A 209 -14.02 23.16 -26.36
N ARG A 210 -12.78 22.70 -26.56
CA ARG A 210 -12.14 22.68 -27.88
C ARG A 210 -12.95 21.87 -28.91
N ARG A 211 -13.44 20.69 -28.52
CA ARG A 211 -14.27 19.85 -29.39
C ARG A 211 -15.55 20.57 -29.82
N LYS A 212 -16.24 21.24 -28.90
CA LYS A 212 -17.45 22.02 -29.21
C LYS A 212 -17.17 23.16 -30.20
N LYS A 213 -16.06 23.90 -30.01
CA LYS A 213 -15.64 24.95 -30.96
C LYS A 213 -15.38 24.41 -32.36
N LEU A 214 -14.71 23.27 -32.46
CA LEU A 214 -14.45 22.58 -33.73
C LEU A 214 -15.75 22.16 -34.41
N GLU A 215 -16.72 21.62 -33.67
CA GLU A 215 -18.02 21.19 -34.19
C GLU A 215 -18.85 22.34 -34.79
N VAL A 216 -18.74 23.55 -34.22
CA VAL A 216 -19.46 24.75 -34.70
C VAL A 216 -18.64 25.61 -35.68
N GLY A 217 -17.40 25.23 -35.98
CA GLY A 217 -16.52 25.95 -36.89
C GLY A 217 -15.90 27.24 -36.34
N ASP A 218 -15.91 27.45 -35.02
CA ASP A 218 -15.41 28.65 -34.33
C ASP A 218 -14.09 28.36 -33.59
N PHE A 219 -13.09 27.85 -34.32
CA PHE A 219 -11.79 27.46 -33.76
C PHE A 219 -10.65 28.32 -34.29
N ASN A 220 -9.62 28.54 -33.46
CA ASN A 220 -8.39 29.23 -33.84
C ASN A 220 -7.16 28.30 -33.76
N ILE A 221 -5.98 28.80 -34.14
CA ILE A 221 -4.74 28.01 -34.12
C ILE A 221 -4.34 27.57 -32.70
N ASP A 222 -4.66 28.37 -31.69
CA ASP A 222 -4.36 28.11 -30.27
C ASP A 222 -5.25 27.02 -29.66
N ASP A 223 -6.36 26.66 -30.32
CA ASP A 223 -7.20 25.52 -29.95
C ASP A 223 -6.53 24.17 -30.28
N TYR A 224 -5.34 24.15 -30.91
CA TYR A 224 -4.55 22.94 -31.09
C TYR A 224 -3.41 22.89 -30.07
N PRO A 225 -3.23 21.76 -29.34
CA PRO A 225 -2.08 21.61 -28.45
C PRO A 225 -0.78 21.69 -29.26
N HIS A 226 0.03 22.73 -29.01
CA HIS A 226 1.33 22.89 -29.62
C HIS A 226 2.41 22.20 -28.77
N GLY A 227 3.17 21.28 -29.37
CA GLY A 227 4.44 20.79 -28.79
C GLY A 227 4.34 19.79 -27.64
N LEU A 228 3.27 18.99 -27.57
CA LEU A 228 3.27 17.72 -26.81
C LEU A 228 3.64 16.55 -27.71
#